data_AF-A0AAF0UYK6-F1
#
_entry.id   AF-A0AAF0UYK6-F1
#
_cell.length_a   1.000
_cell.length_b   1.000
_cell.length_c   1.000
_cell.angle_alpha   90.00
_cell.angle_beta   90.00
_cell.angle_gamma   90.00
#
_symmetry.space_group_name_H-M   'P 1'
#
loop_
_entity.id
_entity.type
_entity.pdbx_description
1 polymer ?
#
loop_
_entity_poly.entity_id
_entity_poly.type
_entity_poly.pdbx_seq_one_letter_code
_entity_poly.pdbx_strand_id
1 'polypeptide(L)'
;MLNDCEIDRVANLLSRIDDFNGTTAEPDTLRWKHNIDGKFPVKRVYIMEERVQYRGQPKIWRKLWKSPSQNKVKCFTWLVVKRACLTQEVLKKKEAIIVSRCFLCNETNETNSHLFLHCTFTTQLWSLFLNTTKTSWTIPEHTADLLSCWMKRGGSTKVKRSGGGSSHNASGGQFGVREMGGVMKIDPIPSRKLNGIV
;
A
#
# COMPACT_ATOMS: atom_id res chain seq x y z
N MET A 1 -26.00 -51.84 0.35
CA MET A 1 -24.89 -51.89 -0.62
C MET A 1 -24.36 -50.48 -0.76
N LEU A 2 -23.05 -50.28 -0.67
CA LEU A 2 -22.43 -48.98 -0.96
C LEU A 2 -22.54 -48.72 -2.46
N ASN A 3 -22.94 -47.52 -2.85
CA ASN A 3 -22.98 -47.17 -4.27
C ASN A 3 -21.55 -47.00 -4.79
N ASP A 4 -21.31 -47.31 -6.07
CA ASP A 4 -19.97 -47.26 -6.69
C ASP A 4 -19.28 -45.90 -6.53
N CYS A 5 -20.04 -44.81 -6.46
CA CYS A 5 -19.51 -43.46 -6.24
C CYS A 5 -19.07 -43.16 -4.78
N GLU A 6 -19.53 -43.95 -3.82
CA GLU A 6 -19.17 -43.83 -2.40
C GLU A 6 -17.97 -44.70 -2.04
N ILE A 7 -17.69 -45.75 -2.82
CA ILE A 7 -16.59 -46.68 -2.61
C ILE A 7 -15.25 -45.94 -2.53
N ASP A 8 -14.96 -45.03 -3.47
CA ASP A 8 -13.71 -44.25 -3.46
C ASP A 8 -13.59 -43.34 -2.23
N ARG A 9 -14.69 -42.76 -1.76
CA ARG A 9 -14.71 -41.88 -0.59
C ARG A 9 -14.48 -42.67 0.70
N VAL A 10 -15.10 -43.85 0.79
CA VAL A 10 -14.92 -44.77 1.93
C VAL A 10 -13.51 -45.35 1.93
N ALA A 11 -12.97 -45.75 0.78
CA ALA A 11 -11.60 -46.24 0.66
C ALA A 11 -10.58 -45.17 1.09
N ASN A 12 -10.75 -43.90 0.67
CA ASN A 12 -9.89 -42.79 1.08
C ASN A 12 -10.00 -42.48 2.58
N LEU A 13 -11.21 -42.61 3.15
CA LEU A 13 -11.41 -42.42 4.57
C LEU A 13 -10.71 -43.52 5.37
N LEU A 14 -10.90 -44.79 4.98
CA LEU A 14 -10.29 -45.94 5.64
C LEU A 14 -8.77 -45.87 5.59
N SER A 15 -8.19 -45.48 4.45
CA SER A 15 -6.73 -45.31 4.34
C SER A 15 -6.18 -44.24 5.30
N ARG A 16 -6.93 -43.15 5.53
CA ARG A 16 -6.52 -42.11 6.49
C ARG A 16 -6.69 -42.52 7.95
N ILE A 17 -7.64 -43.43 8.22
CA ILE A 17 -7.87 -43.97 9.57
C ILE A 17 -6.81 -45.03 9.89
N ASP A 18 -6.38 -45.82 8.91
CA ASP A 18 -5.33 -46.83 9.10
C ASP A 18 -3.99 -46.20 9.50
N ASP A 19 -3.68 -45.00 8.97
CA ASP A 19 -2.52 -44.19 9.37
C ASP A 19 -2.63 -43.55 10.77
N PHE A 20 -3.80 -43.65 11.43
CA PHE A 20 -4.04 -43.01 12.72
C PHE A 20 -3.59 -43.90 13.89
N ASN A 21 -2.45 -43.57 14.50
CA ASN A 21 -1.84 -44.32 15.60
C ASN A 21 -2.56 -44.19 16.97
N GLY A 22 -3.85 -43.84 16.97
CA GLY A 22 -4.65 -43.66 18.18
C GLY A 22 -4.46 -42.30 18.88
N THR A 23 -5.34 -42.03 19.84
CA THR A 23 -5.27 -40.84 20.70
C THR A 23 -4.47 -41.19 21.95
N THR A 24 -3.46 -40.39 22.29
CA THR A 24 -2.77 -40.49 23.58
C THR A 24 -3.72 -40.10 24.72
N ALA A 25 -3.58 -40.72 25.90
CA ALA A 25 -4.36 -40.37 27.10
C ALA A 25 -4.01 -38.99 27.71
N GLU A 26 -3.23 -38.18 26.98
CA GLU A 26 -2.85 -36.83 27.36
C GLU A 26 -4.02 -35.87 27.13
N PRO A 27 -4.17 -34.83 27.97
CA PRO A 27 -5.18 -33.80 27.74
C PRO A 27 -4.95 -33.08 26.41
N ASP A 28 -6.04 -32.75 25.72
CA ASP A 28 -6.00 -31.99 24.47
C ASP A 28 -5.27 -30.65 24.66
N THR A 29 -4.34 -30.34 23.75
CA THR A 29 -3.57 -29.10 23.78
C THR A 29 -3.67 -28.34 22.47
N LEU A 30 -3.85 -27.02 22.55
CA LEU A 30 -3.82 -26.14 21.39
C LEU A 30 -2.42 -26.11 20.79
N ARG A 31 -2.24 -26.70 19.60
CA ARG A 31 -1.00 -26.65 18.83
C ARG A 31 -1.15 -25.77 17.60
N TRP A 32 -0.20 -24.86 17.44
CA TRP A 32 -0.08 -24.01 16.26
C TRP A 32 0.45 -24.80 15.06
N LYS A 33 -0.38 -24.93 14.01
CA LYS A 33 -0.06 -25.71 12.80
C LYS A 33 1.20 -25.27 12.06
N HIS A 34 1.58 -23.99 12.16
CA HIS A 34 2.74 -23.45 11.42
C HIS A 34 4.05 -23.52 12.22
N ASN A 35 4.10 -24.32 13.29
CA ASN A 35 5.33 -24.60 14.02
C ASN A 35 5.39 -26.08 14.42
N ILE A 36 6.54 -26.72 14.21
CA ILE A 36 6.76 -28.14 14.53
C ILE A 36 6.59 -28.38 16.03
N ASP A 37 7.03 -27.43 16.86
CA ASP A 37 6.90 -27.51 18.31
C ASP A 37 5.46 -27.30 18.81
N GLY A 38 4.50 -26.99 17.91
CA GLY A 38 3.12 -26.63 18.26
C GLY A 38 2.97 -25.32 19.03
N LYS A 39 4.07 -24.64 19.40
CA LYS A 39 4.03 -23.36 20.12
C LYS A 39 3.66 -22.22 19.18
N PHE A 40 3.01 -21.19 19.73
CA PHE A 40 2.68 -19.92 19.06
C PHE A 40 3.72 -18.82 19.40
N PRO A 41 4.87 -18.76 18.73
CA PRO A 41 5.79 -17.63 18.90
C PRO A 41 5.27 -16.42 18.11
N VAL A 42 4.80 -15.42 18.85
CA VAL A 42 4.33 -14.11 18.33
C VAL A 42 5.30 -13.54 17.28
N LYS A 43 6.62 -13.62 17.52
CA LYS A 43 7.65 -13.16 16.59
C LYS A 43 7.57 -13.83 15.22
N ARG A 44 7.35 -15.16 15.15
CA ARG A 44 7.27 -15.86 13.85
C ARG A 44 6.01 -15.49 13.10
N VAL A 45 4.90 -15.25 13.81
CA VAL A 45 3.64 -14.81 13.21
C VAL A 45 3.84 -13.47 12.52
N TYR A 46 4.43 -12.49 13.20
CA TYR A 46 4.73 -11.20 12.58
C TYR A 46 5.67 -11.31 11.38
N ILE A 47 6.69 -12.18 11.43
CA ILE A 47 7.59 -12.41 10.30
C ILE A 47 6.86 -13.08 9.13
N MET A 48 5.98 -14.04 9.41
CA MET A 48 5.19 -14.73 8.39
C MET A 48 4.19 -13.77 7.73
N GLU A 49 3.50 -12.96 8.53
CA GLU A 49 2.60 -11.92 8.07
C GLU A 49 3.34 -10.88 7.21
N GLU A 50 4.53 -10.42 7.64
CA GLU A 50 5.37 -9.52 6.84
C GLU A 50 5.75 -10.17 5.50
N ARG A 51 6.06 -11.48 5.48
CA ARG A 51 6.40 -12.17 4.23
C ARG A 51 5.19 -12.29 3.29
N VAL A 52 4.00 -12.55 3.82
CA VAL A 52 2.77 -12.68 3.01
C VAL A 52 2.35 -11.32 2.47
N GLN A 53 2.36 -10.28 3.31
CA GLN A 53 1.82 -8.97 2.98
C GLN A 53 2.76 -8.12 2.10
N TYR A 54 4.07 -8.43 2.07
CA TYR A 54 5.07 -7.64 1.35
C TYR A 54 5.88 -8.43 0.31
N ARG A 55 5.40 -9.59 -0.19
CA ARG A 55 6.10 -10.34 -1.26
C ARG A 55 6.44 -9.41 -2.44
N GLY A 56 7.72 -9.12 -2.63
CA GLY A 56 8.24 -8.31 -3.75
C GLY A 56 8.14 -6.79 -3.62
N GLN A 57 7.55 -6.25 -2.55
CA GLN A 57 7.41 -4.79 -2.38
C GLN A 57 8.59 -4.21 -1.59
N PRO A 58 9.16 -3.05 -1.99
CA PRO A 58 10.16 -2.37 -1.17
C PRO A 58 9.59 -2.12 0.23
N LYS A 59 10.44 -2.10 1.27
CA LYS A 59 10.02 -1.75 2.64
C LYS A 59 9.74 -0.25 2.77
N ILE A 60 8.74 0.22 2.02
CA ILE A 60 8.29 1.61 1.89
C ILE A 60 7.97 2.15 3.29
N TRP A 61 7.29 1.36 4.13
CA TRP A 61 6.98 1.73 5.51
C TRP A 61 8.23 2.22 6.28
N ARG A 62 9.36 1.53 6.17
CA ARG A 62 10.58 1.88 6.92
C ARG A 62 11.12 3.25 6.50
N LYS A 63 11.08 3.56 5.20
CA LYS A 63 11.50 4.87 4.70
C LYS A 63 10.51 5.97 5.12
N LEU A 64 9.21 5.67 5.14
CA LEU A 64 8.16 6.60 5.56
C LEU A 64 8.38 7.05 7.01
N TRP A 65 8.62 6.10 7.92
CA TRP A 65 8.84 6.42 9.33
C TRP A 65 10.16 7.14 9.60
N LYS A 66 11.19 6.90 8.78
CA LYS A 66 12.48 7.61 8.83
C LYS A 66 12.45 9.01 8.22
N SER A 67 11.41 9.37 7.47
CA SER A 67 11.31 10.69 6.86
C SER A 67 11.26 11.81 7.92
N PRO A 68 11.74 13.03 7.61
CA PRO A 68 11.71 14.16 8.54
C PRO A 68 10.30 14.78 8.73
N SER A 69 9.23 14.09 8.31
CA SER A 69 7.86 14.59 8.40
C SER A 69 7.24 14.40 9.79
N GLN A 70 6.20 15.18 10.09
CA GLN A 70 5.44 15.03 11.33
C GLN A 70 4.72 13.68 11.39
N ASN A 71 4.54 13.14 12.60
CA ASN A 71 3.88 11.84 12.80
C ASN A 71 2.46 11.79 12.23
N LYS A 72 1.70 12.90 12.29
CA LYS A 72 0.36 12.99 11.68
C LYS A 72 0.40 12.73 10.18
N VAL A 73 1.38 13.30 9.48
CA VAL A 73 1.58 13.12 8.03
C VAL A 73 1.99 11.68 7.72
N LYS A 74 2.89 11.08 8.54
CA LYS A 74 3.32 9.69 8.39
C LYS A 74 2.15 8.72 8.56
N CYS A 75 1.37 8.87 9.63
CA CYS A 75 0.19 8.05 9.88
C CYS A 75 -0.83 8.19 8.75
N PHE A 76 -1.14 9.42 8.34
CA PHE A 76 -2.07 9.67 7.24
C PHE A 76 -1.60 9.03 5.93
N THR A 77 -0.34 9.24 5.56
CA THR A 77 0.28 8.65 4.36
C THR A 77 0.21 7.12 4.41
N TRP A 78 0.44 6.53 5.58
CA TRP A 78 0.32 5.08 5.76
C TRP A 78 -1.12 4.59 5.54
N LEU A 79 -2.12 5.30 6.06
CA LEU A 79 -3.53 5.00 5.83
C LEU A 79 -3.89 5.11 4.34
N VAL A 80 -3.37 6.13 3.65
CA VAL A 80 -3.59 6.33 2.21
C VAL A 80 -3.06 5.12 1.43
N VAL A 81 -1.81 4.71 1.68
CA VAL A 81 -1.17 3.57 1.00
C VAL A 81 -1.88 2.25 1.28
N LYS A 82 -2.39 2.06 2.50
CA LYS A 82 -3.15 0.86 2.89
C LYS A 82 -4.61 0.91 2.41
N ARG A 83 -5.02 1.96 1.68
CA ARG A 83 -6.41 2.21 1.27
C ARG A 83 -7.40 2.13 2.45
N ALA A 84 -6.95 2.59 3.61
CA ALA A 84 -7.67 2.53 4.88
C ALA A 84 -8.19 3.91 5.34
N CYS A 85 -8.01 4.95 4.54
CA CYS A 85 -8.70 6.23 4.75
C CYS A 85 -10.21 6.03 4.71
N LEU A 86 -10.95 6.85 5.45
CA LEU A 86 -12.42 6.84 5.50
C LEU A 86 -13.03 7.41 4.20
N THR A 87 -12.68 6.83 3.06
CA THR A 87 -13.36 7.14 1.80
C THR A 87 -14.75 6.49 1.80
N GLN A 88 -15.67 7.04 1.03
CA GLN A 88 -17.00 6.46 0.90
C GLN A 88 -16.96 5.02 0.36
N GLU A 89 -15.96 4.64 -0.44
CA GLU A 89 -15.69 3.24 -0.83
C GLU A 89 -15.50 2.34 0.40
N VAL A 90 -14.74 2.78 1.41
CA VAL A 90 -14.49 2.01 2.63
C VAL A 90 -15.74 1.97 3.52
N LEU A 91 -16.53 3.04 3.56
CA LEU A 91 -17.80 3.07 4.30
C LEU A 91 -18.84 2.14 3.67
N LYS A 92 -18.94 2.08 2.34
CA LYS A 92 -19.80 1.13 1.62
C LYS A 92 -19.48 -0.32 1.95
N LYS A 93 -18.20 -0.67 2.09
CA LYS A 93 -17.77 -2.03 2.49
C LYS A 93 -18.20 -2.39 3.91
N LYS A 94 -18.53 -1.40 4.75
CA LYS A 94 -19.09 -1.58 6.09
C LYS A 94 -20.62 -1.48 6.09
N GLU A 95 -21.25 -1.81 4.96
CA GLU A 95 -22.70 -1.86 4.79
C GLU A 95 -23.44 -0.51 4.95
N ALA A 96 -22.71 0.61 4.87
CA ALA A 96 -23.35 1.92 4.85
C ALA A 96 -23.99 2.19 3.48
N ILE A 97 -25.30 2.47 3.46
CA ILE A 97 -26.03 2.91 2.27
C ILE A 97 -25.65 4.37 1.98
N ILE A 98 -24.62 4.56 1.17
CA ILE A 98 -24.10 5.89 0.80
C ILE A 98 -24.03 5.99 -0.73
N VAL A 99 -24.50 7.10 -1.29
CA VAL A 99 -24.21 7.44 -2.70
C VAL A 99 -22.74 7.82 -2.79
N SER A 100 -21.93 7.05 -3.50
CA SER A 100 -20.49 7.36 -3.58
C SER A 100 -20.28 8.46 -4.60
N ARG A 101 -19.87 9.63 -4.15
CA ARG A 101 -19.48 10.75 -4.98
C ARG A 101 -18.34 11.50 -4.29
N CYS A 102 -17.26 11.74 -5.03
CA CYS A 102 -16.09 12.44 -4.53
C CYS A 102 -16.48 13.83 -4.05
N PHE A 103 -16.19 14.14 -2.78
CA PHE A 103 -16.53 15.42 -2.19
C PHE A 103 -15.84 16.61 -2.88
N LEU A 104 -14.69 16.38 -3.53
CA LEU A 104 -13.89 17.45 -4.15
C LEU A 104 -14.37 17.80 -5.56
N CYS A 105 -14.58 16.81 -6.43
CA CYS A 105 -15.00 17.07 -7.82
C CYS A 105 -16.50 16.93 -8.04
N ASN A 106 -17.22 16.23 -7.16
CA ASN A 106 -18.64 15.93 -7.28
C ASN A 106 -19.05 15.25 -8.60
N GLU A 107 -18.12 14.61 -9.31
CA GLU A 107 -18.36 14.02 -10.64
C GLU A 107 -18.32 12.50 -10.61
N THR A 108 -17.29 11.92 -10.00
CA THR A 108 -17.02 10.48 -10.00
C THR A 108 -17.08 9.88 -8.60
N ASN A 109 -17.15 8.54 -8.51
CA ASN A 109 -17.15 7.82 -7.24
C ASN A 109 -15.89 8.13 -6.40
N GLU A 110 -16.08 8.27 -5.09
CA GLU A 110 -14.97 8.51 -4.16
C GLU A 110 -14.23 7.22 -3.81
N THR A 111 -13.13 6.97 -4.52
CA THR A 111 -12.17 5.90 -4.20
C THR A 111 -10.88 6.50 -3.65
N ASN A 112 -10.06 5.69 -2.98
CA ASN A 112 -8.76 6.14 -2.49
C ASN A 112 -7.87 6.69 -3.62
N SER A 113 -7.78 5.96 -4.75
CA SER A 113 -7.00 6.43 -5.90
C SER A 113 -7.60 7.69 -6.53
N HIS A 114 -8.92 7.78 -6.65
CA HIS A 114 -9.54 8.98 -7.19
C HIS A 114 -9.26 10.19 -6.31
N LEU A 115 -9.58 10.13 -5.02
CA LEU A 115 -9.42 11.26 -4.10
C LEU A 115 -7.98 11.82 -4.07
N PHE A 116 -6.97 10.96 -4.06
CA PHE A 116 -5.57 11.36 -3.89
C PHE A 116 -4.76 11.52 -5.19
N LEU A 117 -5.24 11.03 -6.32
CA LEU A 117 -4.48 11.02 -7.59
C LEU A 117 -5.28 11.60 -8.75
N HIS A 118 -6.48 11.08 -9.00
CA HIS A 118 -7.21 11.29 -10.27
C HIS A 118 -8.37 12.29 -10.19
N CYS A 119 -8.68 12.79 -9.00
CA CYS A 119 -9.67 13.84 -8.80
C CYS A 119 -9.19 15.12 -9.47
N THR A 120 -10.07 15.77 -10.26
CA THR A 120 -9.74 17.00 -11.00
C THR A 120 -9.08 18.05 -10.12
N PHE A 121 -9.63 18.29 -8.92
CA PHE A 121 -9.03 19.16 -7.91
C PHE A 121 -7.62 18.70 -7.49
N THR A 122 -7.44 17.43 -7.16
CA THR A 122 -6.16 16.88 -6.71
C THR A 122 -5.13 16.85 -7.84
N THR A 123 -5.54 16.57 -9.07
CA THR A 123 -4.68 16.62 -10.25
C THR A 123 -4.16 18.04 -10.48
N GLN A 124 -5.00 19.07 -10.30
CA GLN A 124 -4.53 20.48 -10.37
C GLN A 124 -3.48 20.79 -9.29
N LEU A 125 -3.66 20.30 -8.06
CA LEU A 125 -2.65 20.43 -6.99
C LEU A 125 -1.33 19.75 -7.37
N TRP A 126 -1.40 18.54 -7.95
CA TRP A 126 -0.20 17.86 -8.45
C TRP A 126 0.45 18.66 -9.57
N SER A 127 -0.31 19.17 -10.54
CA SER A 127 0.22 20.01 -11.61
C SER A 127 0.95 21.23 -11.07
N LEU A 128 0.38 21.94 -10.09
CA LEU A 128 1.02 23.07 -9.43
C LEU A 128 2.36 22.65 -8.80
N PHE A 129 2.33 21.60 -7.98
CA PHE A 129 3.52 21.10 -7.29
C PHE A 129 4.62 20.68 -8.27
N LEU A 130 4.29 19.90 -9.29
CA LEU A 130 5.25 19.40 -10.29
C LEU A 130 5.84 20.53 -11.14
N ASN A 131 5.03 21.55 -11.46
CA ASN A 131 5.49 22.74 -12.18
C ASN A 131 6.45 23.57 -11.35
N THR A 132 6.21 23.69 -10.04
CA THR A 132 7.10 24.37 -9.10
C THR A 132 8.40 23.60 -8.90
N THR A 133 8.34 22.28 -8.75
CA THR A 133 9.53 21.43 -8.52
C THR A 133 10.22 20.97 -9.80
N LYS A 134 9.76 21.43 -10.98
CA LYS A 134 10.25 21.02 -12.31
C LYS A 134 10.41 19.51 -12.44
N THR A 135 9.46 18.76 -11.90
CA THR A 135 9.53 17.29 -11.85
C THR A 135 8.66 16.69 -12.94
N SER A 136 9.26 15.96 -13.88
CA SER A 136 8.49 15.14 -14.82
C SER A 136 7.96 13.91 -14.10
N TRP A 137 6.64 13.74 -14.06
CA TRP A 137 6.03 12.62 -13.35
C TRP A 137 4.69 12.24 -13.95
N THR A 138 4.47 10.92 -14.07
CA THR A 138 3.22 10.32 -14.48
C THR A 138 2.48 9.83 -13.24
N ILE A 139 1.22 10.24 -13.11
CA ILE A 139 0.35 9.82 -12.00
C ILE A 139 0.12 8.30 -12.12
N PRO A 140 0.45 7.50 -11.10
CA PRO A 140 0.23 6.06 -11.11
C PRO A 140 -1.24 5.73 -10.87
N GLU A 141 -1.62 4.48 -11.11
CA GLU A 141 -2.99 4.02 -10.87
C GLU A 141 -3.34 3.99 -9.37
N HIS A 142 -2.35 3.69 -8.52
CA HIS A 142 -2.57 3.45 -7.10
C HIS A 142 -1.64 4.26 -6.18
N THR A 143 -2.16 4.58 -5.00
CA THR A 143 -1.47 5.41 -3.99
C THR A 143 -0.25 4.71 -3.35
N ALA A 144 -0.23 3.37 -3.35
CA ALA A 144 0.96 2.63 -2.96
C ALA A 144 2.13 2.85 -3.94
N ASP A 145 1.83 2.86 -5.24
CA ASP A 145 2.81 3.06 -6.29
C ASP A 145 3.34 4.49 -6.27
N LEU A 146 2.47 5.48 -6.00
CA LEU A 146 2.85 6.87 -5.74
C LEU A 146 4.00 6.93 -4.73
N LEU A 147 3.80 6.38 -3.54
CA LEU A 147 4.81 6.46 -2.49
C LEU A 147 6.08 5.68 -2.88
N SER A 148 5.94 4.57 -3.60
CA SER A 148 7.08 3.80 -4.11
C SER A 148 7.94 4.62 -5.08
N CYS A 149 7.33 5.37 -6.00
CA CYS A 149 8.01 6.20 -7.00
C CYS A 149 8.75 7.36 -6.34
N TRP A 150 8.06 8.09 -5.45
CA TRP A 150 8.64 9.24 -4.75
C TRP A 150 9.79 8.84 -3.83
N MET A 151 9.70 7.69 -3.15
CA MET A 151 10.76 7.21 -2.26
C MET A 151 11.93 6.52 -2.96
N LYS A 152 11.80 6.22 -4.26
CA LYS A 152 12.94 5.85 -5.12
C LYS A 152 13.71 7.10 -5.58
N ARG A 153 13.01 8.21 -5.86
CA ARG A 153 13.63 9.50 -6.23
C ARG A 153 14.36 10.19 -5.07
N GLY A 154 13.79 10.15 -3.86
CA GLY A 154 14.44 10.67 -2.65
C GLY A 154 15.54 9.76 -2.12
N GLY A 155 16.64 9.63 -2.87
CA GLY A 155 17.82 8.88 -2.45
C GLY A 155 18.34 9.41 -1.11
N SER A 156 18.38 8.53 -0.10
CA SER A 156 18.90 8.82 1.24
C SER A 156 20.23 9.56 1.18
N THR A 157 20.27 10.80 1.67
CA THR A 157 21.54 11.46 1.98
C THR A 157 22.19 10.66 3.11
N LYS A 158 23.17 9.82 2.78
CA LYS A 158 24.10 9.29 3.78
C LYS A 158 24.93 10.46 4.27
N VAL A 159 24.52 11.08 5.38
CA VAL A 159 25.43 11.95 6.13
C VAL A 159 26.51 11.04 6.72
N LYS A 160 27.67 11.01 6.06
CA LYS A 160 28.87 10.34 6.54
C LYS A 160 29.38 11.16 7.72
N ARG A 161 29.17 10.70 8.95
CA ARG A 161 29.84 11.27 10.13
C ARG A 161 31.29 10.78 10.11
N SER A 162 32.16 11.50 9.39
CA SER A 162 33.61 11.46 9.63
C SER A 162 33.93 12.49 10.72
N GLY A 163 34.62 12.04 11.76
CA GLY A 163 34.97 12.87 12.90
C GLY A 163 36.05 13.91 12.59
N GLY A 164 36.12 14.90 13.48
CA GLY A 164 37.29 15.76 13.73
C GLY A 164 37.29 17.12 13.02
N GLY A 165 37.40 18.19 13.81
CA GLY A 165 38.02 19.45 13.38
C GLY A 165 37.09 20.66 13.29
N SER A 166 37.49 21.73 13.97
CA SER A 166 36.78 22.98 14.21
C SER A 166 36.67 23.94 13.00
N SER A 167 35.61 24.77 13.09
CA SER A 167 35.51 26.19 12.72
C SER A 167 35.06 26.66 11.32
N HIS A 168 34.18 27.67 11.41
CA HIS A 168 33.68 28.69 10.47
C HIS A 168 32.63 28.38 9.38
N ASN A 169 31.50 29.10 9.54
CA ASN A 169 30.48 29.61 8.61
C ASN A 169 30.38 29.03 7.19
N ALA A 170 29.17 28.62 6.78
CA ALA A 170 28.56 29.07 5.52
C ALA A 170 27.06 28.74 5.44
N SER A 171 26.36 29.73 4.88
CA SER A 171 25.00 29.80 4.33
C SER A 171 24.41 28.52 3.73
N GLY A 172 23.10 28.38 3.93
CA GLY A 172 22.30 27.28 3.40
C GLY A 172 22.02 27.35 1.90
N GLY A 173 21.46 26.23 1.42
CA GLY A 173 20.86 26.07 0.10
C GLY A 173 21.60 25.06 -0.78
N GLN A 174 20.95 23.94 -1.12
CA GLN A 174 20.54 23.65 -2.50
C GLN A 174 19.90 22.26 -2.63
N PHE A 175 18.65 22.26 -3.10
CA PHE A 175 18.06 21.16 -3.85
C PHE A 175 18.64 21.20 -5.26
N GLY A 176 19.50 20.23 -5.61
CA GLY A 176 20.04 20.10 -6.97
C GLY A 176 19.06 19.37 -7.89
N VAL A 177 18.43 20.10 -8.81
CA VAL A 177 17.68 19.53 -9.93
C VAL A 177 18.63 19.51 -11.14
N ARG A 178 18.97 18.32 -11.63
CA ARG A 178 19.70 18.16 -12.90
C ARG A 178 18.73 18.39 -14.05
N GLU A 179 19.01 19.39 -14.87
CA GLU A 179 18.33 19.62 -16.15
C GLU A 179 18.56 18.44 -17.09
N MET A 180 17.48 17.95 -17.70
CA MET A 180 17.51 17.21 -18.95
C MET A 180 16.38 17.80 -19.80
N GLY A 181 16.77 18.44 -20.90
CA GLY A 181 15.86 19.09 -21.84
C GLY A 181 14.86 18.12 -22.48
N GLY A 182 13.68 18.65 -22.80
CA GLY A 182 12.61 17.93 -23.49
C GLY A 182 11.24 18.25 -22.88
N VAL A 183 10.66 19.38 -23.28
CA VAL A 183 9.28 19.75 -22.93
C VAL A 183 8.33 18.88 -23.75
N MET A 184 7.70 17.88 -23.12
CA MET A 184 6.46 17.30 -23.65
C MET A 184 5.28 18.07 -23.07
N LYS A 185 4.53 18.74 -23.96
CA LYS A 185 3.25 19.37 -23.65
C LYS A 185 2.26 18.25 -23.30
N ILE A 186 1.61 18.38 -22.15
CA ILE A 186 0.44 17.55 -21.82
C ILE A 186 -0.75 18.32 -22.38
N ASP A 187 -1.31 17.84 -23.50
CA ASP A 187 -2.53 18.41 -24.04
C ASP A 187 -3.72 18.10 -23.10
N PRO A 188 -4.63 19.05 -22.87
CA PRO A 188 -5.84 18.80 -22.10
C PRO A 188 -6.67 17.68 -22.74
N ILE A 189 -7.10 16.70 -21.94
CA ILE A 189 -8.12 15.73 -22.35
C ILE A 189 -9.39 16.53 -22.69
N PRO A 190 -9.97 16.40 -23.89
CA PRO A 190 -11.08 17.23 -24.31
C PRO A 190 -12.30 17.01 -23.40
N SER A 191 -12.80 18.11 -22.84
CA SER A 191 -14.08 18.15 -22.14
C SER A 191 -15.17 17.68 -23.09
N ARG A 192 -15.73 16.49 -22.84
CA ARG A 192 -16.94 16.05 -23.55
C ARG A 192 -18.05 17.04 -23.22
N LYS A 193 -18.45 17.84 -24.21
CA LYS A 193 -19.65 18.65 -24.16
C LYS A 193 -20.84 17.70 -23.94
N LEU A 194 -21.54 17.87 -22.82
CA LEU A 194 -22.90 17.38 -22.65
C LEU A 194 -23.78 18.20 -23.58
N ASN A 195 -24.04 17.67 -24.78
CA ASN A 195 -25.16 18.14 -25.58
C ASN A 195 -26.42 17.46 -25.03
N GLY A 196 -27.42 18.29 -24.76
CA GLY A 196 -28.64 17.92 -24.05
C GLY A 196 -29.45 16.82 -24.73
N ILE A 197 -30.19 16.13 -23.88
CA ILE A 197 -31.42 15.45 -24.26
C ILE A 197 -32.45 15.97 -23.25
N VAL A 198 -33.42 16.71 -23.79
CA VAL A 198 -34.73 17.00 -23.19
C VAL A 198 -35.46 15.70 -22.93
#